data_AF-A0A662C7M0-F1
#
_entry.id   AF-A0A662C7M0-F1
#
_cell.length_a   1.000
_cell.length_b   1.000
_cell.length_c   1.000
_cell.angle_alpha   90.00
_cell.angle_beta   90.00
_cell.angle_gamma   90.00
#
_symmetry.space_group_name_H-M   'P 1'
#
loop_
_entity.id
_entity.type
_entity.pdbx_description
1 polymer ?
#
loop_
_entity_poly.entity_id
_entity_poly.type
_entity_poly.pdbx_seq_one_letter_code
_entity_poly.pdbx_strand_id
1 'polypeptide(L)'
;MKHIDGAIQYTPKVDIAMDAALKTLPTDKTIVVYCYTGQGSANLTAYLRLVGYDAKSLKYGTNAMIHDDMTKSKWSPETPMEYDYVGMK
;
A
#
# COMPACT_ATOMS: atom_id res chain seq x y z
N MET A 1 -11.21 -7.55 -5.41
CA MET A 1 -10.05 -7.16 -4.59
C MET A 1 -10.55 -6.99 -3.17
N LYS A 2 -10.06 -7.78 -2.21
CA LYS A 2 -10.49 -7.68 -0.81
C LYS A 2 -9.75 -6.52 -0.14
N HIS A 3 -10.46 -5.68 0.60
CA HIS A 3 -9.91 -4.62 1.44
C HIS A 3 -10.46 -4.80 2.86
N ILE A 4 -9.84 -4.14 3.84
CA ILE A 4 -10.37 -4.08 5.21
C ILE A 4 -11.74 -3.41 5.15
N ASP A 5 -12.71 -3.96 5.88
CA ASP A 5 -14.04 -3.35 5.97
C ASP A 5 -13.96 -1.93 6.56
N GLY A 6 -14.69 -1.00 5.96
CA GLY A 6 -14.62 0.43 6.30
C GLY A 6 -13.34 1.16 5.89
N ALA A 7 -12.39 0.54 5.18
CA ALA A 7 -11.22 1.24 4.67
C ALA A 7 -11.59 2.25 3.57
N ILE A 8 -11.02 3.45 3.65
CA ILE A 8 -11.16 4.49 2.63
C ILE A 8 -10.02 4.36 1.62
N GLN A 9 -10.36 4.32 0.33
CA GLN A 9 -9.38 4.29 -0.75
C GLN A 9 -8.98 5.72 -1.15
N TYR A 10 -7.68 6.01 -1.05
CA TYR A 10 -7.06 7.17 -1.65
C TYR A 10 -6.19 6.72 -2.83
N THR A 11 -6.42 7.30 -4.00
CA THR A 11 -5.71 7.01 -5.23
C THR A 11 -4.30 7.62 -5.17
N PRO A 12 -3.24 6.79 -5.24
CA PRO A 12 -1.87 7.30 -5.24
C PRO A 12 -1.63 8.29 -6.38
N LYS A 13 -0.87 9.37 -6.10
CA LYS A 13 -0.55 10.49 -7.02
C LYS A 13 -1.70 11.44 -7.39
N VAL A 14 -2.95 11.08 -7.08
CA VAL A 14 -4.11 11.97 -7.27
C VAL A 14 -4.49 12.61 -5.94
N ASP A 15 -4.72 11.79 -4.91
CA ASP A 15 -5.28 12.27 -3.65
C ASP A 15 -4.20 12.67 -2.64
N ILE A 16 -3.03 12.02 -2.66
CA ILE A 16 -1.96 12.22 -1.67
C ILE A 16 -1.30 13.62 -1.77
N ALA A 17 -1.38 14.27 -2.92
CA ALA A 17 -0.80 15.61 -3.15
C ALA A 17 -1.77 16.75 -2.80
N MET A 18 -2.98 16.45 -2.34
CA MET A 18 -4.06 17.43 -2.21
C MET A 18 -4.35 17.71 -0.73
N ASP A 19 -4.25 18.98 -0.33
CA ASP A 19 -4.68 19.46 1.01
C ASP A 19 -6.12 19.04 1.33
N ALA A 20 -6.97 18.91 0.32
CA ALA A 20 -8.35 18.46 0.46
C ALA A 20 -8.45 17.04 1.03
N ALA A 21 -7.57 16.12 0.60
CA ALA A 21 -7.58 14.74 1.11
C ALA A 21 -7.10 14.69 2.56
N LEU A 22 -6.08 15.48 2.93
CA LEU A 22 -5.60 15.55 4.31
C LEU A 22 -6.71 16.00 5.28
N LYS A 23 -7.55 16.95 4.87
CA LYS A 23 -8.68 17.42 5.69
C LYS A 23 -9.77 16.36 5.94
N THR A 24 -9.77 15.26 5.20
CA THR A 24 -10.69 14.14 5.44
C THR A 24 -10.20 13.17 6.50
N LEU A 25 -8.92 13.27 6.89
CA LEU A 25 -8.32 12.38 7.85
C LEU A 25 -8.68 12.79 9.29
N PRO A 26 -8.98 11.82 10.17
CA PRO A 26 -9.23 12.12 11.57
C PRO A 26 -7.95 12.62 12.24
N THR A 27 -8.07 13.66 13.06
CA THR A 27 -6.96 14.22 13.85
C THR A 27 -6.93 13.71 15.29
N ASP A 28 -7.98 13.00 15.72
CA ASP A 28 -8.19 12.47 17.06
C ASP A 28 -7.98 10.95 17.17
N LYS A 29 -7.57 10.29 16.08
CA LYS A 29 -7.44 8.83 15.99
C LYS A 29 -6.14 8.42 15.30
N THR A 30 -5.63 7.24 15.66
CA THR A 30 -4.54 6.61 14.93
C THR A 30 -4.99 6.22 13.52
N ILE A 31 -4.25 6.67 12.51
CA ILE A 31 -4.46 6.33 11.10
C ILE A 31 -3.60 5.12 10.75
N VAL A 32 -4.20 4.06 10.21
CA VAL A 32 -3.47 2.89 9.71
C VAL A 32 -3.48 2.89 8.18
N VAL A 33 -2.30 2.98 7.58
CA VAL A 33 -2.12 3.00 6.12
C VAL A 33 -1.59 1.66 5.65
N TYR A 34 -2.19 1.11 4.59
CA TYR A 34 -1.69 -0.09 3.93
C TYR A 34 -1.79 0.02 2.41
N CYS A 35 -0.92 -0.69 1.71
CA CYS A 35 -1.01 -0.90 0.26
C CYS A 35 -0.75 -2.38 -0.04
N TYR A 36 -0.52 -2.75 -1.29
CA TYR A 36 -0.38 -4.15 -1.71
C TYR A 36 0.72 -4.90 -0.94
N THR A 37 1.94 -4.34 -0.88
CA THR A 37 3.12 -4.95 -0.24
C THR A 37 3.68 -4.16 0.95
N GLY A 38 3.11 -2.99 1.25
CA GLY A 38 3.52 -2.14 2.37
C GLY A 38 4.51 -1.01 2.05
N GLN A 39 5.15 -1.01 0.87
CA GLN A 39 6.17 0.01 0.54
C GLN A 39 5.57 1.42 0.40
N GLY A 40 4.53 1.56 -0.42
CA GLY A 40 3.85 2.84 -0.62
C GLY A 40 3.20 3.37 0.67
N SER A 41 2.64 2.48 1.50
CA SER A 41 2.05 2.87 2.78
C SER A 41 3.09 3.33 3.79
N ALA A 42 4.31 2.77 3.78
CA ALA A 42 5.38 3.23 4.64
C ALA A 42 5.82 4.66 4.29
N ASN A 43 5.95 4.96 2.99
CA ASN A 43 6.24 6.32 2.51
C ASN A 43 5.15 7.31 2.95
N LEU A 44 3.88 7.01 2.67
CA LEU A 44 2.76 7.87 3.06
C LEU A 44 2.67 8.05 4.59
N THR A 45 2.92 7.00 5.36
CA THR A 45 2.95 7.07 6.82
C THR A 45 4.03 8.04 7.30
N ALA A 46 5.23 8.02 6.70
CA ALA A 46 6.29 8.95 7.06
C ALA A 46 5.87 10.40 6.77
N TYR A 47 5.28 10.66 5.60
CA TYR A 47 4.74 11.98 5.27
C TYR A 47 3.66 12.45 6.26
N LEU A 48 2.67 11.61 6.56
CA LEU A 48 1.58 11.94 7.49
C LEU A 48 2.09 12.29 8.88
N ARG A 49 3.14 11.60 9.36
CA ARG A 49 3.80 11.92 10.63
C ARG A 49 4.50 13.27 10.60
N LEU A 50 5.16 13.61 9.49
CA LEU A 50 5.83 14.91 9.34
C LEU A 50 4.85 16.08 9.42
N VAL A 51 3.62 15.90 8.94
CA VAL A 51 2.57 16.93 8.97
C VAL A 51 1.66 16.83 10.20
N GLY A 52 1.99 15.99 11.19
CA GLY A 52 1.39 16.00 12.52
C GLY A 52 0.33 14.94 12.82
N TYR A 53 0.08 13.98 11.94
CA TYR A 53 -0.86 12.89 12.21
C TYR A 53 -0.21 11.73 12.97
N ASP A 54 -0.96 11.09 13.88
CA ASP A 54 -0.61 9.77 14.41
C ASP A 54 -0.91 8.69 13.36
N ALA A 55 0.08 8.41 12.49
CA ALA A 55 -0.05 7.41 11.43
C ALA A 55 0.83 6.18 11.70
N LYS A 56 0.36 4.99 11.29
CA LYS A 56 1.08 3.71 11.33
C LYS A 56 0.92 2.98 10.01
N SER A 57 1.98 2.31 9.56
CA SER A 57 1.89 1.45 8.37
C SER A 57 1.60 0.01 8.77
N LEU A 58 0.64 -0.62 8.10
CA LEU A 58 0.39 -2.05 8.23
C LEU A 58 1.56 -2.83 7.62
N LYS A 59 2.28 -3.58 8.45
CA LYS A 59 3.43 -4.39 8.01
C LYS A 59 2.98 -5.39 6.94
N TYR A 60 3.75 -5.45 5.84
CA TYR A 60 3.46 -6.27 4.64
C TYR A 60 2.20 -5.90 3.85
N GLY A 61 1.43 -4.88 4.27
CA GLY A 61 0.26 -4.44 3.52
C GLY A 61 -0.80 -5.53 3.37
N THR A 62 -1.41 -5.61 2.20
CA THR A 62 -2.44 -6.62 1.87
C THR A 62 -1.92 -8.06 2.03
N ASN A 63 -0.60 -8.30 1.84
CA ASN A 63 -0.01 -9.62 2.12
C ASN A 63 -0.18 -10.08 3.57
N ALA A 64 -0.27 -9.19 4.55
CA ALA A 64 -0.50 -9.61 5.93
C ALA A 64 -1.92 -10.11 6.20
N MET A 65 -2.88 -9.80 5.31
CA MET A 65 -4.30 -10.09 5.52
C MET A 65 -4.81 -11.23 4.64
N ILE A 66 -4.32 -11.28 3.40
CA ILE A 66 -4.79 -12.25 2.39
C ILE A 66 -3.61 -12.94 1.70
N HIS A 67 -2.57 -13.28 2.47
CA HIS A 67 -1.34 -13.91 1.97
C HIS A 67 -1.60 -15.03 0.95
N ASP A 68 -2.48 -15.97 1.28
CA ASP A 68 -2.78 -17.13 0.43
C ASP A 68 -3.36 -16.74 -0.92
N ASP A 69 -4.20 -15.69 -0.96
CA ASP A 69 -4.72 -15.15 -2.23
C ASP A 69 -3.61 -14.44 -3.02
N MET A 70 -2.67 -13.77 -2.34
CA MET A 70 -1.58 -13.02 -2.96
C MET A 70 -0.51 -13.93 -3.57
N THR A 71 -0.26 -15.09 -2.98
CA THR A 71 0.68 -16.10 -3.52
C THR A 71 0.23 -16.77 -4.82
N LYS A 72 -1.03 -16.56 -5.22
CA LYS A 72 -1.56 -17.06 -6.52
C LYS A 72 -0.95 -16.29 -7.69
N SER A 73 -0.54 -15.04 -7.49
CA SER A 73 0.18 -14.25 -8.48
C SER A 73 1.65 -14.67 -8.50
N LYS A 74 1.96 -15.75 -9.23
CA LYS A 74 3.32 -16.24 -9.41
C LYS A 74 3.93 -15.65 -10.68
N TRP A 75 5.18 -15.24 -10.57
CA TRP A 75 6.00 -14.95 -11.73
C TRP A 75 6.21 -16.24 -12.53
N SER A 76 6.00 -16.19 -13.84
CA SER A 76 6.21 -17.31 -14.76
C SER A 76 7.24 -16.91 -15.82
N PRO A 77 8.18 -17.80 -16.19
CA PRO A 77 9.11 -17.57 -17.29
C PRO A 77 8.43 -17.60 -18.67
N GLU A 78 7.13 -17.92 -18.75
CA GLU A 78 6.38 -18.02 -20.02
C GLU A 78 6.00 -16.65 -20.60
N THR A 79 5.95 -15.61 -19.75
CA THR A 79 5.69 -14.22 -20.16
C THR A 79 6.69 -13.29 -19.46
N PRO A 80 7.99 -13.41 -19.78
CA PRO A 80 8.92 -12.40 -19.34
C PRO A 80 8.45 -11.08 -19.97
N MET A 81 8.47 -10.00 -19.19
CA MET A 81 8.05 -8.66 -19.60
C MET A 81 9.02 -8.06 -20.65
N GLU A 82 9.29 -8.79 -21.73
CA GLU A 82 10.24 -8.49 -22.79
C GLU A 82 11.72 -8.54 -22.37
N TYR A 83 12.02 -9.15 -21.22
CA TYR A 83 13.39 -9.32 -20.72
C TYR A 83 13.92 -10.72 -21.02
N ASP A 84 15.20 -10.80 -21.40
CA ASP A 84 15.90 -12.08 -21.49
C ASP A 84 15.93 -12.76 -20.12
N TYR A 85 15.28 -13.91 -20.02
CA TYR A 85 15.36 -14.73 -18.81
C TYR A 85 16.70 -15.46 -18.77
N VAL A 86 17.66 -14.90 -18.06
CA VAL A 86 18.89 -15.60 -17.69
C VAL A 86 18.60 -16.35 -16.40
N GLY A 87 18.24 -17.63 -16.51
CA GLY A 87 17.95 -18.47 -15.34
C GLY A 87 19.08 -18.42 -14.30
N MET A 88 18.74 -18.48 -13.01
CA MET A 88 19.72 -18.63 -11.95
C MET A 88 20.53 -19.91 -12.20
N LYS A 89 21.84 -19.75 -12.41
CA LYS A 89 22.81 -20.87 -12.43
C LYS A 89 22.80 -21.62 -11.11
#